data_AF-A0A453J158-F1
#
_entry.id   AF-A0A453J158-F1
#
_cell.length_a   1.000
_cell.length_b   1.000
_cell.length_c   1.000
_cell.angle_alpha   90.00
_cell.angle_beta   90.00
_cell.angle_gamma   90.00
#
_symmetry.space_group_name_H-M   'P 1'
#
loop_
_entity.id
_entity.type
_entity.pdbx_description
1 polymer ?
#
loop_
_entity_poly.entity_id
_entity_poly.type
_entity_poly.pdbx_seq_one_letter_code
_entity_poly.pdbx_strand_id
1 'polypeptide(L)' 'MEKFSKGDAILTLDPNLEVNDATNLAIEKMYELALQCLAPKKRNRPSMRRCAEILWSIRKDYRELAQPTSS' A
#
# COMPACT_ATOMS: atom_id res chain seq x y z
N MET A 1 6.24 -4.18 11.03
CA MET A 1 6.70 -2.84 10.61
C MET A 1 8.21 -2.75 10.49
N GLU A 2 9.01 -3.43 11.32
CA GLU A 2 10.48 -3.45 11.21
C GLU A 2 11.03 -3.58 9.78
N LYS A 3 10.53 -4.53 8.98
CA LYS A 3 10.97 -4.72 7.59
C LYS A 3 10.55 -3.56 6.68
N PHE A 4 9.32 -3.06 6.80
CA PHE A 4 8.86 -1.86 6.08
C PHE A 4 9.69 -0.62 6.43
N SER A 5 9.96 -0.40 7.72
CA SER A 5 10.76 0.72 8.21
C SER A 5 12.22 0.67 7.77
N LYS A 6 12.71 -0.50 7.32
CA LYS A 6 14.06 -0.72 6.77
C LYS A 6 14.11 -0.67 5.24
N GLY A 7 12.98 -0.41 4.57
CA GLY A 7 12.88 -0.46 3.11
C GLY A 7 12.71 -1.88 2.53
N ASP A 8 12.66 -2.90 3.39
CA ASP A 8 12.50 -4.32 3.02
C ASP A 8 11.02 -4.74 2.95
N ALA A 9 10.15 -3.82 2.57
CA ALA A 9 8.70 -4.04 2.47
C ALA A 9 8.35 -5.22 1.54
N ILE A 10 9.14 -5.42 0.50
CA ILE A 10 8.96 -6.50 -0.47
C ILE A 10 9.19 -7.89 0.17
N LEU A 11 10.05 -7.99 1.19
CA LEU A 11 10.34 -9.24 1.90
C LEU A 11 9.22 -9.71 2.83
N THR A 12 8.12 -8.95 2.94
CA THR A 12 6.91 -9.33 3.69
C THR A 12 5.74 -9.73 2.79
N LEU A 13 5.95 -9.76 1.47
CA LEU A 13 4.93 -10.09 0.50
C LEU A 13 4.74 -11.60 0.35
N ASP A 14 3.56 -11.98 -0.15
CA ASP A 14 3.31 -13.34 -0.59
C ASP A 14 4.32 -13.70 -1.70
N PRO A 15 5.08 -14.81 -1.58
CA PRO A 15 6.04 -15.22 -2.60
C PRO A 15 5.45 -15.44 -3.99
N ASN A 16 4.13 -15.68 -4.08
CA ASN A 16 3.41 -15.86 -5.35
C ASN A 16 2.89 -14.55 -5.93
N LEU A 17 3.08 -13.42 -5.23
CA LEU A 17 2.69 -12.11 -5.74
C LEU A 17 3.68 -11.63 -6.79
N GLU A 18 3.18 -11.31 -7.98
CA GLU A 18 4.00 -10.74 -9.04
C GLU A 18 4.48 -9.33 -8.65
N VAL A 19 5.79 -9.19 -8.50
CA VAL A 19 6.42 -7.92 -8.15
C VAL A 19 6.77 -7.15 -9.43
N ASN A 20 6.08 -6.04 -9.64
CA ASN A 20 6.34 -5.06 -10.69
C ASN A 20 6.16 -3.63 -10.12
N ASP A 21 6.39 -2.59 -10.92
CA ASP A 21 6.34 -1.19 -10.45
C ASP A 21 4.95 -0.80 -9.89
N ALA A 22 3.87 -1.29 -10.51
CA ALA A 22 2.52 -1.04 -10.04
C ALA A 22 2.27 -1.70 -8.68
N THR A 23 2.66 -2.98 -8.55
CA THR A 23 2.55 -3.75 -7.31
C THR A 23 3.39 -3.14 -6.19
N ASN A 24 4.62 -2.72 -6.47
CA ASN A 24 5.51 -2.06 -5.51
C ASN A 24 4.89 -0.77 -4.96
N LEU A 25 4.42 0.13 -5.85
CA LEU A 25 3.77 1.37 -5.42
C LEU A 25 2.54 1.10 -4.55
N ALA A 26 1.71 0.13 -4.95
CA ALA A 26 0.49 -0.20 -4.21
C ALA A 26 0.82 -0.70 -2.80
N ILE A 27 1.83 -1.55 -2.66
CA ILE A 27 2.25 -2.13 -1.38
C ILE A 27 2.82 -1.08 -0.44
N GLU A 28 3.65 -0.17 -0.93
CA GLU A 28 4.19 0.91 -0.11
C GLU A 28 3.07 1.78 0.48
N LYS A 29 2.11 2.20 -0.35
CA LYS A 29 0.96 3.00 0.09
C LYS A 29 0.03 2.20 1.02
N MET A 30 -0.13 0.90 0.78
CA MET A 30 -0.91 0.03 1.68
C MET A 30 -0.25 -0.11 3.05
N TYR A 31 1.07 -0.25 3.12
CA TYR A 31 1.79 -0.30 4.39
C TYR A 31 1.77 1.04 5.13
N GLU A 32 1.82 2.16 4.42
CA GLU A 32 1.61 3.47 5.03
C GLU A 32 0.23 3.58 5.68
N LEU A 33 -0.83 3.16 4.98
CA LEU A 33 -2.18 3.12 5.56
C LEU A 33 -2.26 2.16 6.75
N ALA A 34 -1.64 0.98 6.66
CA ALA A 34 -1.60 0.02 7.75
C ALA A 34 -0.92 0.61 8.99
N LEU A 35 0.17 1.38 8.82
CA LEU A 35 0.85 2.09 9.92
C LEU A 35 -0.10 3.06 10.62
N GLN A 36 -0.84 3.86 9.84
CA GLN A 36 -1.81 4.82 10.37
C GLN A 36 -2.95 4.10 11.12
N CYS A 37 -3.47 3.00 10.58
CA CYS A 37 -4.47 2.15 11.22
C CYS A 37 -3.99 1.56 12.56
N LEU A 38 -2.70 1.23 12.65
CA LEU A 38 -2.08 0.65 13.84
C LEU A 38 -1.56 1.70 14.83
N ALA A 39 -1.86 2.99 14.63
CA ALA A 39 -1.39 4.05 15.52
C ALA A 39 -1.74 3.75 17.00
N PRO A 40 -0.80 3.92 17.95
CA PRO A 40 -1.03 3.55 19.36
C PRO A 40 -2.24 4.25 19.98
N LYS A 41 -2.45 5.52 19.62
CA LYS A 41 -3.57 6.34 20.11
C LYS A 41 -4.74 6.29 19.13
N LYS A 42 -5.94 5.95 19.62
CA LYS A 42 -7.17 5.87 18.82
C LYS A 42 -7.42 7.13 17.98
N ARG A 43 -7.18 8.31 18.52
CA ARG A 43 -7.38 9.60 17.83
C ARG A 43 -6.47 9.83 16.62
N ASN A 44 -5.37 9.09 16.52
CA ASN A 44 -4.43 9.18 15.40
C ASN A 44 -4.74 8.16 14.30
N ARG A 45 -5.67 7.22 14.55
CA ARG A 45 -6.09 6.24 13.55
C ARG A 45 -7.10 6.89 12.59
N PRO A 46 -7.04 6.58 11.30
CA PRO A 46 -8.05 7.03 10.35
C PRO A 46 -9.42 6.41 10.67
N SER A 47 -10.49 7.09 10.27
CA SER A 47 -11.82 6.49 10.24
C SER A 47 -11.90 5.45 9.12
N MET A 48 -12.82 4.48 9.24
CA MET A 48 -13.01 3.49 8.16
C MET A 48 -13.39 4.12 6.82
N ARG A 49 -14.13 5.25 6.85
CA ARG A 49 -14.40 6.05 5.64
C ARG A 49 -13.11 6.53 5.00
N ARG A 50 -12.19 7.10 5.80
CA ARG A 50 -10.91 7.58 5.31
C ARG A 50 -10.03 6.44 4.78
N CYS A 51 -10.04 5.28 5.44
CA CYS A 51 -9.36 4.09 4.92
C CYS A 51 -9.87 3.70 3.54
N ALA A 52 -11.21 3.68 3.36
CA ALA A 52 -11.82 3.35 2.07
C ALA A 52 -11.44 4.35 0.97
N GLU A 53 -11.44 5.66 1.26
CA GLU A 53 -11.01 6.71 0.33
C GLU A 53 -9.55 6.50 -0.12
N ILE A 54 -8.65 6.22 0.83
CA ILE A 54 -7.23 5.99 0.54
C ILE A 54 -7.06 4.71 -0.29
N LEU A 55 -7.70 3.60 0.10
CA LEU A 55 -7.65 2.34 -0.64
C LEU A 55 -8.17 2.48 -2.07
N TRP A 56 -9.18 3.32 -2.27
CA TRP A 56 -9.73 3.59 -3.61
C TRP A 56 -8.73 4.36 -4.49
N SER A 57 -8.01 5.33 -3.91
CA SER A 57 -6.91 6.01 -4.59
C SER A 57 -5.78 5.06 -4.95
N ILE A 58 -5.36 4.19 -4.02
CA ILE A 58 -4.30 3.19 -4.27
C ILE A 58 -4.71 2.27 -5.43
N ARG A 59 -5.95 1.79 -5.43
CA ARG A 59 -6.49 0.95 -6.50
C ARG A 59 -6.50 1.67 -7.86
N LYS A 60 -6.79 2.97 -7.88
CA LYS A 60 -6.74 3.78 -9.10
C LYS A 60 -5.31 3.87 -9.62
N ASP A 61 -4.37 4.29 -8.78
CA ASP A 61 -2.96 4.46 -9.16
C ASP A 61 -2.35 3.13 -9.67
N TYR A 62 -2.64 2.02 -8.98
CA TYR A 62 -2.23 0.68 -9.41
C TYR A 62 -2.73 0.36 -10.81
N ARG A 63 -4.00 0.63 -11.11
CA ARG A 63 -4.61 0.35 -12.42
C ARG A 63 -4.04 1.21 -13.53
N GLU A 64 -3.66 2.44 -13.23
CA GLU A 64 -3.05 3.35 -14.21
C GLU A 64 -1.63 2.87 -14.57
N LEU A 65 -0.86 2.37 -13.60
CA LEU A 65 0.49 1.85 -13.82
C LEU A 65 0.53 0.42 -14.36
N ALA A 66 -0.44 -0.41 -14.01
CA ALA A 66 -0.54 -1.80 -14.49
C ALA A 66 -1.09 -1.89 -15.92
N GLN A 67 -1.58 -0.80 -16.51
CA GLN A 67 -1.95 -0.78 -17.92
C GLN A 67 -0.68 -0.94 -18.77
N PRO A 68 -0.68 -1.86 -19.75
CA PRO A 68 0.42 -1.93 -20.69
C PRO A 68 0.52 -0.57 -21.38
N THR A 69 1.69 0.06 -21.31
CA THR A 69 1.97 1.28 -22.06
C THR A 69 1.72 0.96 -23.53
N SER A 70 0.62 1.44 -24.10
CA SER A 70 0.38 1.38 -25.54
C SER A 70 1.52 2.14 -26.21
N SER A 71 2.49 1.38 -26.73
CA SER A 71 3.53 1.89 -27.65
C SER A 71 2.92 2.17 -29.01
#